data_AF-A0A2G3DVU9-F1
#
_entry.id   AF-A0A2G3DVU9-F1
#
_cell.length_a   1.000
_cell.length_b   1.000
_cell.length_c   1.000
_cell.angle_alpha   90.00
_cell.angle_beta   90.00
_cell.angle_gamma   90.00
#
_symmetry.space_group_name_H-M   'P 1'
#
loop_
_entity.id
_entity.type
_entity.pdbx_description
1 polymer ?
#
loop_
_entity_poly.entity_id
_entity_poly.type
_entity_poly.pdbx_seq_one_letter_code
_entity_poly.pdbx_strand_id
1 'polypeptide(L)'
;MVILLDKLEKKLGKYAINNLIIYLLCGYAIGYVLLFGQRFTGVPYLSFMTLEPQLILQGQVWRLISWVLVPPSSLSLWTIIMFMLYYQLGSVLERTWGAFKFNVYIFGGIIFTVIGAFVVYFFFPPLLGGVIPLSIGQYFSTYYINLSIFLAFSACFPDMQVLLYFIIPIKMKWMSIFYLVIVGYNVFQYVSAGEWCAAVPIIASLLNFFIFWLMTRKYNRYNPKEIHRRAEFKRQVTPPRTAYRDGTPIAKHKCAVCGRTEITNPELEFRFCSKCNGNYEYCSDHLFTHTHVK
;
A
#
# COMPACT_ATOMS: atom_id res chain seq x y z
N MET A 1 11.18 3.21 6.15
CA MET A 1 10.00 2.35 6.42
C MET A 1 9.54 1.56 5.19
N VAL A 2 9.40 2.15 4.00
CA VAL A 2 9.06 1.42 2.74
C VAL A 2 9.93 0.15 2.53
N ILE A 3 11.25 0.27 2.74
CA ILE A 3 12.20 -0.85 2.60
C ILE A 3 11.94 -2.00 3.59
N LEU A 4 11.40 -1.72 4.78
CA LEU A 4 11.05 -2.76 5.76
C LEU A 4 9.82 -3.53 5.28
N LEU A 5 8.81 -2.81 4.79
CA LEU A 5 7.58 -3.40 4.27
C LEU A 5 7.88 -4.29 3.05
N ASP A 6 8.74 -3.83 2.13
CA ASP A 6 9.14 -4.61 0.95
C ASP A 6 9.98 -5.85 1.33
N LYS A 7 10.81 -5.77 2.39
CA LYS A 7 11.54 -6.93 2.92
C LYS A 7 10.62 -7.95 3.58
N LEU A 8 9.62 -7.48 4.33
CA LEU A 8 8.62 -8.32 4.96
C LEU A 8 7.73 -8.98 3.91
N GLU A 9 7.32 -8.25 2.87
CA GLU A 9 6.55 -8.76 1.74
C GLU A 9 7.30 -9.90 1.04
N LYS A 10 8.61 -9.76 0.81
CA LYS A 10 9.43 -10.82 0.20
C LYS A 10 9.47 -12.11 1.03
N LYS A 11 9.39 -12.03 2.36
CA LYS A 11 9.46 -13.19 3.27
C LYS A 11 8.09 -13.79 3.59
N LEU A 12 7.10 -12.93 3.83
CA LEU A 12 5.79 -13.25 4.39
C LEU A 12 4.64 -13.06 3.40
N GLY A 13 4.90 -12.52 2.21
CA GLY A 13 3.87 -12.28 1.19
C GLY A 13 3.10 -13.53 0.78
N LYS A 14 3.71 -14.71 0.87
CA LYS A 14 3.05 -16.00 0.60
C LYS A 14 1.93 -16.35 1.59
N TYR A 15 1.91 -15.73 2.78
CA TYR A 15 0.88 -15.93 3.80
C TYR A 15 -0.22 -14.85 3.74
N ALA A 16 -0.14 -13.91 2.78
CA ALA A 16 -1.18 -12.90 2.63
C ALA A 16 -2.49 -13.55 2.20
N ILE A 17 -3.58 -13.22 2.91
CA ILE A 17 -4.91 -13.70 2.58
C ILE A 17 -5.47 -12.81 1.47
N ASN A 18 -5.78 -13.42 0.34
CA ASN A 18 -6.42 -12.72 -0.77
C ASN A 18 -7.92 -12.50 -0.49
N ASN A 19 -8.45 -11.37 -0.93
CA ASN A 19 -9.83 -10.94 -0.71
C ASN A 19 -10.17 -10.81 0.78
N LEU A 20 -9.25 -10.27 1.58
CA LEU A 20 -9.40 -10.17 3.04
C LEU A 20 -10.67 -9.42 3.45
N ILE A 21 -11.10 -8.44 2.67
CA ILE A 21 -12.33 -7.69 2.93
C ILE A 21 -13.59 -8.59 2.96
N ILE A 22 -13.62 -9.65 2.16
CA ILE A 22 -14.75 -10.59 2.12
C ILE A 22 -14.86 -11.33 3.45
N TYR A 23 -13.73 -11.83 3.97
CA TYR A 23 -13.70 -12.51 5.27
C TYR A 23 -14.19 -11.61 6.40
N LEU A 24 -13.82 -10.33 6.36
CA LEU A 24 -14.26 -9.34 7.33
C LEU A 24 -15.78 -9.12 7.26
N LEU A 25 -16.34 -8.97 6.06
CA LEU A 25 -17.79 -8.85 5.85
C LEU A 25 -18.57 -10.12 6.20
N CYS A 26 -18.03 -11.30 5.89
CA CYS A 26 -18.58 -12.58 6.34
C CYS A 26 -18.59 -12.67 7.87
N GLY A 27 -17.55 -12.16 8.53
CA GLY A 27 -17.51 -12.03 9.99
C GLY A 27 -18.67 -11.21 10.55
N TYR A 28 -18.98 -10.08 9.92
CA TYR A 28 -20.16 -9.28 10.30
C TYR A 28 -21.48 -10.00 10.06
N ALA A 29 -21.60 -10.75 8.95
CA ALA A 29 -22.79 -11.55 8.67
C ALA A 29 -23.01 -12.60 9.78
N ILE A 30 -21.94 -13.28 10.22
CA ILE A 30 -21.99 -14.19 11.39
C ILE A 30 -22.41 -13.43 12.65
N GLY A 31 -21.85 -12.24 12.89
CA GLY A 31 -22.24 -11.39 14.00
C GLY A 31 -23.73 -11.03 14.02
N TYR A 32 -24.32 -10.73 12.87
CA TYR A 32 -25.77 -10.50 12.76
C TYR A 32 -26.60 -11.76 13.00
N VAL A 33 -26.14 -12.93 12.56
CA VAL A 33 -26.80 -14.22 12.85
C VAL A 33 -26.79 -14.48 14.36
N LEU A 34 -25.68 -14.20 15.04
CA LEU A 34 -25.59 -14.33 16.51
C LEU A 34 -26.48 -13.31 17.23
N LEU A 35 -26.56 -12.07 16.75
CA LEU A 35 -27.49 -11.06 17.28
C LEU A 35 -28.95 -11.51 17.11
N PHE A 36 -29.29 -12.08 15.96
CA PHE A 36 -30.60 -12.66 15.72
C PHE A 36 -30.88 -13.79 16.70
N GLY A 37 -29.96 -14.76 16.85
CA GLY A 37 -30.08 -15.85 17.81
C GLY A 37 -30.26 -15.37 19.25
N GLN A 38 -29.53 -14.34 19.68
CA GLN A 38 -29.65 -13.71 21.00
C GLN A 38 -31.09 -13.22 21.27
N ARG A 39 -31.78 -12.71 20.25
CA ARG A 39 -33.18 -12.27 20.38
C ARG A 39 -34.15 -13.42 20.66
N PHE A 40 -33.85 -14.65 20.23
CA PHE A 40 -34.71 -15.82 20.45
C PHE A 40 -34.34 -16.59 21.73
N THR A 41 -33.04 -16.73 22.02
CA THR A 41 -32.58 -17.54 23.15
C THR A 41 -32.41 -16.73 24.44
N GLY A 42 -32.34 -15.40 24.35
CA GLY A 42 -32.03 -14.51 25.48
C GLY A 42 -30.56 -14.52 25.91
N VAL A 43 -29.71 -15.36 25.30
CA VAL A 43 -28.29 -15.48 25.65
C VAL A 43 -27.49 -14.36 24.99
N PRO A 44 -26.68 -13.58 25.73
CA PRO A 44 -25.98 -12.41 25.19
C PRO A 44 -24.70 -12.78 24.42
N TYR A 45 -24.83 -13.46 23.27
CA TYR A 45 -23.70 -13.96 22.47
C TYR A 45 -22.66 -12.88 22.14
N LEU A 46 -23.09 -11.67 21.77
CA LEU A 46 -22.16 -10.58 21.41
C LEU A 46 -21.33 -10.12 22.62
N SER A 47 -21.89 -10.15 23.82
CA SER A 47 -21.19 -9.75 25.06
C SER A 47 -20.00 -10.66 25.37
N PHE A 48 -20.05 -11.93 24.94
CA PHE A 48 -18.91 -12.86 25.08
C PHE A 48 -17.77 -12.59 24.09
N MET A 49 -18.03 -11.77 23.07
CA MET A 49 -17.08 -11.50 21.99
C MET A 49 -16.48 -10.10 22.02
N THR A 50 -17.05 -9.16 22.79
CA THR A 50 -16.54 -7.79 22.92
C THR A 50 -15.10 -7.75 23.45
N LEU A 51 -14.35 -6.73 23.03
CA LEU A 51 -12.97 -6.54 23.44
C LEU A 51 -12.90 -5.95 24.86
N GLU A 52 -12.89 -6.82 25.87
CA GLU A 52 -12.89 -6.43 27.28
C GLU A 52 -11.55 -6.82 27.95
N PRO A 53 -10.61 -5.89 28.16
CA PRO A 53 -9.29 -6.19 28.71
C PRO A 53 -9.32 -6.91 30.05
N GLN A 54 -10.24 -6.53 30.95
CA GLN A 54 -10.39 -7.17 32.25
C GLN A 54 -10.68 -8.67 32.13
N LEU A 55 -11.61 -9.06 31.25
CA LEU A 55 -11.99 -10.45 31.04
C LEU A 55 -10.91 -11.23 30.29
N ILE A 56 -10.15 -10.57 29.42
CA ILE A 56 -9.00 -11.18 28.76
C ILE A 56 -7.93 -11.57 29.79
N LEU A 57 -7.64 -10.70 30.76
CA LEU A 57 -6.70 -11.00 31.84
C LEU A 57 -7.19 -12.11 32.77
N GLN A 58 -8.51 -12.36 32.83
CA GLN A 58 -9.12 -13.48 33.54
C GLN A 58 -9.16 -14.79 32.72
N GLY A 59 -8.55 -14.83 31.53
CA GLY A 59 -8.40 -16.03 30.71
C GLY A 59 -9.29 -16.10 29.47
N GLN A 60 -10.13 -15.09 29.19
CA GLN A 60 -10.98 -15.04 27.99
C GLN A 60 -10.22 -14.54 26.75
N VAL A 61 -9.14 -15.24 26.37
CA VAL A 61 -8.19 -14.81 25.33
C VAL A 61 -8.80 -14.71 23.93
N TRP A 62 -9.90 -15.41 23.65
CA TRP A 62 -10.61 -15.34 22.36
C TRP A 62 -11.12 -13.92 22.04
N ARG A 63 -11.38 -13.10 23.07
CA ARG A 63 -11.80 -11.69 22.96
C ARG A 63 -10.80 -10.79 22.26
N LEU A 64 -9.55 -11.22 22.07
CA LEU A 64 -8.55 -10.49 21.28
C LEU A 64 -8.89 -10.46 19.79
N ILE A 65 -9.69 -11.43 19.31
CA ILE A 65 -10.02 -11.59 17.88
C ILE A 65 -11.54 -11.61 17.65
N SER A 66 -12.32 -12.22 18.55
CA SER A 66 -13.78 -12.39 18.35
C SER A 66 -14.55 -11.09 18.18
N TRP A 67 -14.04 -9.98 18.75
CA TRP A 67 -14.67 -8.66 18.64
C TRP A 67 -14.77 -8.17 17.20
N VAL A 68 -13.91 -8.67 16.30
CA VAL A 68 -13.96 -8.36 14.87
C VAL A 68 -15.25 -8.89 14.21
N LEU A 69 -15.87 -9.91 14.80
CA LEU A 69 -17.16 -10.44 14.34
C LEU A 69 -18.34 -9.59 14.79
N VAL A 70 -18.16 -8.70 15.78
CA VAL A 70 -19.24 -7.85 16.28
C VAL A 70 -19.55 -6.78 15.23
N PRO A 71 -20.80 -6.73 14.71
CA PRO A 71 -21.14 -5.77 13.68
C PRO A 71 -21.14 -4.34 14.25
N PRO A 72 -20.70 -3.34 13.48
CA PRO A 72 -20.52 -1.97 13.97
C PRO A 72 -21.83 -1.21 14.19
N SER A 73 -22.93 -1.68 13.61
CA SER A 73 -24.24 -1.04 13.68
C SER A 73 -25.35 -2.10 13.65
N SER A 74 -26.58 -1.70 13.94
CA SER A 74 -27.75 -2.58 13.78
C SER A 74 -28.00 -2.92 12.30
N LEU A 75 -28.71 -4.02 12.07
CA LEU A 75 -29.09 -4.42 10.71
C LEU A 75 -30.14 -3.45 10.16
N SER A 76 -29.84 -2.81 9.04
CA SER A 76 -30.75 -1.91 8.32
C SER A 76 -30.47 -1.98 6.82
N LEU A 77 -31.37 -1.43 5.99
CA LEU A 77 -31.12 -1.28 4.54
C LEU A 77 -29.78 -0.57 4.28
N TRP A 78 -29.47 0.46 5.07
CA TRP A 78 -28.22 1.22 4.98
C TRP A 78 -26.99 0.39 5.30
N THR A 79 -27.10 -0.59 6.21
CA THR A 79 -26.01 -1.50 6.54
C THR A 79 -25.61 -2.35 5.32
N ILE A 80 -26.59 -2.86 4.58
CA ILE A 80 -26.34 -3.67 3.37
C ILE A 80 -25.65 -2.81 2.30
N ILE A 81 -26.15 -1.58 2.10
CA ILE A 81 -25.55 -0.61 1.18
C ILE A 81 -24.10 -0.31 1.61
N MET A 82 -23.85 -0.11 2.91
CA MET A 82 -22.51 0.10 3.46
C MET A 82 -21.60 -1.11 3.23
N PHE A 83 -22.09 -2.33 3.39
CA PHE A 83 -21.29 -3.54 3.12
C PHE A 83 -20.88 -3.63 1.66
N MET A 84 -21.79 -3.33 0.74
CA MET A 84 -21.48 -3.26 -0.68
C MET A 84 -20.43 -2.18 -0.99
N LEU A 85 -20.56 -1.00 -0.36
CA LEU A 85 -19.58 0.08 -0.50
C LEU A 85 -18.21 -0.33 0.04
N TYR A 86 -18.12 -0.86 1.26
CA TYR A 86 -16.85 -1.28 1.86
C TYR A 86 -16.21 -2.45 1.12
N TYR A 87 -17.02 -3.36 0.56
CA TYR A 87 -16.52 -4.40 -0.34
C TYR A 87 -15.83 -3.79 -1.56
N GLN A 88 -16.44 -2.80 -2.21
CA GLN A 88 -15.85 -2.12 -3.36
C GLN A 88 -14.58 -1.35 -2.99
N LEU A 89 -14.62 -0.55 -1.93
CA LEU A 89 -13.46 0.22 -1.46
C LEU A 89 -12.29 -0.70 -1.10
N GLY A 90 -12.57 -1.74 -0.29
CA GLY A 90 -11.57 -2.70 0.15
C GLY A 90 -10.97 -3.50 -1.02
N SER A 91 -11.80 -3.95 -1.97
CA SER A 91 -11.33 -4.68 -3.15
C SER A 91 -10.42 -3.84 -4.04
N VAL A 92 -10.76 -2.56 -4.24
CA VAL A 92 -9.92 -1.64 -5.03
C VAL A 92 -8.61 -1.34 -4.29
N LEU A 93 -8.65 -1.12 -2.97
CA LEU A 93 -7.45 -0.94 -2.15
C LEU A 93 -6.54 -2.17 -2.20
N GLU A 94 -7.10 -3.36 -2.03
CA GLU A 94 -6.33 -4.61 -2.06
C GLU A 94 -5.67 -4.84 -3.42
N ARG A 95 -6.39 -4.58 -4.53
CA ARG A 95 -5.83 -4.68 -5.89
C ARG A 95 -4.74 -3.65 -6.16
N THR A 96 -4.84 -2.46 -5.58
CA THR A 96 -3.91 -1.35 -5.85
C THR A 96 -2.66 -1.40 -5.00
N TRP A 97 -2.76 -1.89 -3.76
CA TRP A 97 -1.61 -2.06 -2.85
C TRP A 97 -0.98 -3.45 -2.93
N GLY A 98 -1.74 -4.46 -3.35
CA GLY A 98 -1.39 -5.87 -3.23
C GLY A 98 -1.88 -6.46 -1.91
N ALA A 99 -2.17 -7.77 -1.92
CA ALA A 99 -2.77 -8.49 -0.80
C ALA A 99 -1.96 -8.34 0.50
N PHE A 100 -0.63 -8.47 0.44
CA PHE A 100 0.22 -8.39 1.64
C PHE A 100 0.10 -7.05 2.37
N LYS A 101 0.17 -5.94 1.64
CA LYS A 101 0.11 -4.59 2.23
C LYS A 101 -1.28 -4.32 2.82
N PHE A 102 -2.33 -4.78 2.13
CA PHE A 102 -3.69 -4.70 2.64
C PHE A 102 -3.89 -5.53 3.92
N ASN A 103 -3.31 -6.74 3.99
CA ASN A 103 -3.32 -7.57 5.20
C ASN A 103 -2.64 -6.85 6.37
N VAL A 104 -1.42 -6.33 6.16
CA VAL A 104 -0.70 -5.55 7.19
C VAL A 104 -1.51 -4.36 7.65
N TYR A 105 -2.24 -3.70 6.75
CA TYR A 105 -3.08 -2.55 7.10
C TYR A 105 -4.25 -2.93 8.01
N ILE A 106 -5.00 -3.98 7.66
CA ILE A 106 -6.17 -4.43 8.42
C ILE A 106 -5.74 -5.05 9.76
N PHE A 107 -4.76 -5.95 9.75
CA PHE A 107 -4.24 -6.54 10.99
C PHE A 107 -3.54 -5.51 11.88
N GLY A 108 -2.85 -4.53 11.29
CA GLY A 108 -2.32 -3.38 12.00
C GLY A 108 -3.44 -2.63 12.73
N GLY A 109 -4.56 -2.36 12.05
CA GLY A 109 -5.74 -1.73 12.65
C GLY A 109 -6.31 -2.53 13.82
N ILE A 110 -6.44 -3.85 13.67
CA ILE A 110 -6.88 -4.75 14.76
C ILE A 110 -5.92 -4.66 15.95
N ILE A 111 -4.62 -4.75 15.71
CA ILE A 111 -3.58 -4.68 16.75
C ILE A 111 -3.59 -3.33 17.46
N PHE A 112 -3.63 -2.21 16.73
CA PHE A 112 -3.70 -0.87 17.34
C PHE A 112 -4.97 -0.68 18.17
N THR A 113 -6.09 -1.26 17.73
CA THR A 113 -7.36 -1.22 18.48
C THR A 113 -7.24 -2.02 19.78
N VAL A 114 -6.65 -3.22 19.74
CA VAL A 114 -6.37 -4.03 20.93
C VAL A 114 -5.43 -3.31 21.89
N ILE A 115 -4.32 -2.76 21.39
CA ILE A 115 -3.39 -1.97 22.19
C ILE A 115 -4.12 -0.77 22.82
N GLY A 116 -4.95 -0.06 22.05
CA GLY A 116 -5.77 1.05 22.55
C GLY A 116 -6.67 0.63 23.71
N ALA A 117 -7.31 -0.54 23.66
CA ALA A 117 -8.15 -1.04 24.73
C ALA A 117 -7.35 -1.32 26.02
N PHE A 118 -6.18 -1.94 25.90
CA PHE A 118 -5.30 -2.15 27.06
C PHE A 118 -4.72 -0.85 27.61
N VAL A 119 -4.41 0.11 26.74
CA VAL A 119 -3.95 1.44 27.14
C VAL A 119 -5.04 2.15 27.94
N VAL A 120 -6.30 2.11 27.48
CA VAL A 120 -7.45 2.61 28.25
C VAL A 120 -7.54 1.92 29.61
N TYR A 121 -7.47 0.59 29.63
CA TYR A 121 -7.63 -0.21 30.84
C TYR A 121 -6.55 0.04 31.91
N PHE A 122 -5.28 0.17 31.54
CA PHE A 122 -4.20 0.29 32.51
C PHE A 122 -3.90 1.74 32.95
N PHE A 123 -3.98 2.71 32.03
CA PHE A 123 -3.44 4.05 32.29
C PHE A 123 -4.48 5.07 32.76
N PHE A 124 -5.76 4.89 32.43
CA PHE A 124 -6.79 5.91 32.67
C PHE A 124 -7.60 5.73 33.96
N PRO A 125 -7.81 4.52 34.53
CA PRO A 125 -8.45 4.39 35.84
C PRO A 125 -7.74 5.19 36.96
N PRO A 126 -6.39 5.23 37.04
CA PRO A 126 -5.69 6.06 38.03
C PRO A 126 -5.95 7.57 37.87
N LEU A 127 -6.23 8.03 36.66
CA LEU A 127 -6.51 9.45 36.34
C LEU A 127 -7.97 9.84 36.60
N LEU A 128 -8.87 8.84 36.66
CA LEU A 128 -10.32 8.99 36.83
C LEU A 128 -10.78 8.58 38.25
N GLY A 129 -9.91 8.72 39.26
CA GLY A 129 -10.25 8.42 40.66
C GLY A 129 -10.33 6.93 41.00
N GLY A 130 -9.67 6.06 40.22
CA GLY A 130 -9.59 4.62 40.47
C GLY A 130 -10.74 3.80 39.90
N VAL A 131 -11.70 4.41 39.20
CA VAL A 131 -12.81 3.70 38.57
C VAL A 131 -12.30 2.99 37.33
N ILE A 132 -12.29 1.65 37.37
CA ILE A 132 -12.08 0.83 36.16
C ILE A 132 -13.39 0.91 35.36
N PRO A 133 -13.40 1.47 34.14
CA PRO A 133 -14.60 1.48 33.32
C PRO A 133 -15.02 0.03 33.07
N LEU A 134 -16.21 -0.37 33.51
CA LEU A 134 -16.81 -1.60 33.03
C LEU A 134 -17.33 -1.38 31.60
N SER A 135 -17.25 -2.41 30.76
CA SER A 135 -17.76 -2.39 29.38
C SER A 135 -16.93 -1.54 28.41
N ILE A 136 -15.60 -1.52 28.58
CA ILE A 136 -14.68 -0.85 27.64
C ILE A 136 -14.94 -1.34 26.22
N GLY A 137 -15.24 -2.63 26.05
CA GLY A 137 -15.49 -3.25 24.75
C GLY A 137 -16.66 -2.66 23.96
N GLN A 138 -17.53 -1.84 24.55
CA GLN A 138 -18.58 -1.12 23.82
C GLN A 138 -18.02 0.05 23.01
N TYR A 139 -16.92 0.66 23.46
CA TYR A 139 -16.28 1.77 22.78
C TYR A 139 -15.32 1.31 21.68
N PHE A 140 -14.88 0.05 21.70
CA PHE A 140 -13.98 -0.53 20.70
C PHE A 140 -14.78 -1.34 19.69
N SER A 141 -14.92 -0.80 18.48
CA SER A 141 -15.74 -1.39 17.41
C SER A 141 -14.97 -1.46 16.10
N THR A 142 -15.38 -2.40 15.26
CA THR A 142 -14.93 -2.53 13.87
C THR A 142 -15.30 -1.34 13.00
N TYR A 143 -16.18 -0.46 13.49
CA TYR A 143 -16.45 0.86 12.91
C TYR A 143 -15.17 1.64 12.60
N TYR A 144 -14.20 1.63 13.51
CA TYR A 144 -12.96 2.36 13.33
C TYR A 144 -12.00 1.71 12.31
N ILE A 145 -12.10 0.39 12.14
CA ILE A 145 -11.39 -0.31 11.05
C ILE A 145 -12.00 0.13 9.70
N ASN A 146 -13.32 0.10 9.57
CA ASN A 146 -14.02 0.56 8.36
C ASN A 146 -13.68 2.03 8.06
N LEU A 147 -13.65 2.88 9.08
CA LEU A 147 -13.20 4.27 8.95
C LEU A 147 -11.78 4.36 8.39
N SER A 148 -10.85 3.56 8.91
CA SER A 148 -9.48 3.55 8.41
C SER A 148 -9.43 3.20 6.91
N ILE A 149 -10.19 2.18 6.47
CA ILE A 149 -10.33 1.81 5.05
C ILE A 149 -10.87 2.97 4.22
N PHE A 150 -11.88 3.68 4.73
CA PHE A 150 -12.44 4.85 4.06
C PHE A 150 -11.41 5.97 3.87
N LEU A 151 -10.64 6.28 4.92
CA LEU A 151 -9.55 7.28 4.86
C LEU A 151 -8.44 6.85 3.90
N ALA A 152 -8.02 5.59 3.95
CA ALA A 152 -7.08 4.98 3.02
C ALA A 152 -7.51 5.15 1.57
N PHE A 153 -8.76 4.80 1.27
CA PHE A 153 -9.31 4.94 -0.07
C PHE A 153 -9.34 6.40 -0.51
N SER A 154 -9.83 7.30 0.35
CA SER A 154 -9.85 8.73 0.06
C SER A 154 -8.46 9.31 -0.24
N ALA A 155 -7.42 8.84 0.45
CA ALA A 155 -6.07 9.33 0.23
C ALA A 155 -5.47 8.83 -1.08
N CYS A 156 -5.82 7.61 -1.51
CA CYS A 156 -5.38 7.04 -2.79
C CYS A 156 -6.17 7.58 -3.98
N PHE A 157 -7.47 7.81 -3.80
CA PHE A 157 -8.41 8.16 -4.88
C PHE A 157 -9.25 9.40 -4.53
N PRO A 158 -8.62 10.58 -4.36
CA PRO A 158 -9.30 11.79 -3.87
C PRO A 158 -10.36 12.35 -4.83
N ASP A 159 -10.20 12.15 -6.13
CA ASP A 159 -11.12 12.64 -7.16
C ASP A 159 -12.21 11.64 -7.59
N MET A 160 -12.16 10.39 -7.08
CA MET A 160 -13.25 9.43 -7.28
C MET A 160 -14.53 9.96 -6.62
N GLN A 161 -15.66 9.76 -7.28
CA GLN A 161 -16.97 10.20 -6.81
C GLN A 161 -17.77 9.02 -6.26
N VAL A 162 -18.46 9.27 -5.15
CA VAL A 162 -19.47 8.37 -4.60
C VAL A 162 -20.79 9.14 -4.57
N LEU A 163 -21.86 8.48 -4.98
CA LEU A 163 -23.21 9.04 -4.92
C LEU A 163 -23.74 8.94 -3.49
N LEU A 164 -23.74 10.06 -2.78
CA LEU A 164 -24.35 10.18 -1.46
C LEU A 164 -25.87 9.98 -1.62
N TYR A 165 -26.41 9.01 -0.86
CA TYR A 165 -27.82 8.59 -0.94
C TYR A 165 -28.29 8.27 -2.36
N PHE A 166 -27.39 7.83 -3.24
CA PHE A 166 -27.66 7.58 -4.66
C PHE A 166 -28.09 8.82 -5.48
N ILE A 167 -27.97 10.03 -4.93
CA ILE A 167 -28.43 11.27 -5.57
C ILE A 167 -27.27 12.23 -5.82
N ILE A 168 -26.47 12.55 -4.80
CA ILE A 168 -25.49 13.65 -4.86
C ILE A 168 -24.08 13.09 -5.10
N PRO A 169 -23.44 13.33 -6.26
CA PRO A 169 -22.07 12.90 -6.49
C PRO A 169 -21.09 13.76 -5.68
N ILE A 170 -20.41 13.15 -4.71
CA ILE A 170 -19.42 13.84 -3.88
C ILE A 170 -18.06 13.17 -4.08
N LYS A 171 -17.01 13.99 -4.25
CA LYS A 171 -15.63 13.48 -4.32
C LYS A 171 -15.19 12.96 -2.95
N MET A 172 -14.46 11.85 -2.94
CA MET A 172 -13.97 11.21 -1.72
C MET A 172 -13.17 12.15 -0.81
N LYS A 173 -12.38 13.07 -1.37
CA LYS A 173 -11.60 14.06 -0.60
C LYS A 173 -12.47 14.97 0.28
N TRP A 174 -13.65 15.37 -0.21
CA TRP A 174 -14.53 16.25 0.56
C TRP A 174 -15.22 15.48 1.68
N MET A 175 -15.61 14.24 1.40
CA MET A 175 -16.26 13.37 2.37
C MET A 175 -15.30 13.00 3.52
N SER A 176 -14.02 12.73 3.24
CA SER A 176 -13.03 12.48 4.28
C SER A 176 -12.66 13.72 5.09
N ILE A 177 -12.56 14.90 4.47
CA ILE A 177 -12.35 16.15 5.20
C ILE A 177 -13.50 16.42 6.16
N PHE A 178 -14.74 16.38 5.66
CA PHE A 178 -15.94 16.57 6.49
C PHE A 178 -15.96 15.61 7.67
N TYR A 179 -15.68 14.33 7.41
CA TYR A 179 -15.66 13.31 8.43
C TYR A 179 -14.52 13.50 9.45
N LEU A 180 -13.30 13.86 9.00
CA LEU A 180 -12.18 14.16 9.88
C LEU A 180 -12.44 15.36 10.78
N VAL A 181 -13.16 16.37 10.29
CA VAL A 181 -13.57 17.52 11.13
C VAL A 181 -14.53 17.07 12.22
N ILE A 182 -15.55 16.28 11.89
CA ILE A 182 -16.51 15.75 12.87
C ILE A 182 -15.80 14.90 13.92
N VAL A 183 -14.98 13.95 13.48
CA VAL A 183 -14.28 13.04 14.38
C VAL A 183 -13.22 13.77 15.21
N GLY A 184 -12.53 14.75 14.63
CA GLY A 184 -11.61 15.63 15.37
C GLY A 184 -12.31 16.44 16.44
N TYR A 185 -13.49 16.98 16.16
CA TYR A 185 -14.33 17.67 17.15
C TYR A 185 -14.77 16.72 18.26
N ASN A 186 -15.22 15.51 17.94
CA ASN A 186 -15.60 14.50 18.94
C ASN A 186 -14.42 14.13 19.84
N VAL A 187 -13.22 13.92 19.28
CA VAL A 187 -12.01 13.65 20.07
C VAL A 187 -11.71 14.81 21.01
N PHE A 188 -11.79 16.06 20.54
CA PHE A 188 -11.57 17.23 21.39
C PHE A 188 -12.57 17.28 22.55
N GLN A 189 -13.86 17.02 22.28
CA GLN A 189 -14.91 16.95 23.30
C GLN A 189 -14.63 15.85 24.33
N TYR A 190 -14.36 14.62 23.88
CA TYR A 190 -14.09 13.48 24.76
C TYR A 190 -12.84 13.70 25.61
N VAL A 191 -11.76 14.24 25.04
CA VAL A 191 -10.53 14.53 25.79
C VAL A 191 -10.78 15.63 26.82
N SER A 192 -11.53 16.69 26.46
CA SER A 192 -11.87 17.78 27.38
C SER A 192 -12.77 17.32 28.53
N ALA A 193 -13.65 16.35 28.28
CA ALA A 193 -14.51 15.73 29.27
C ALA A 193 -13.83 14.60 30.08
N GLY A 194 -12.58 14.22 29.76
CA GLY A 194 -11.88 13.10 30.39
C GLY A 194 -12.37 11.71 29.96
N GLU A 195 -13.18 11.61 28.90
CA GLU A 195 -13.76 10.37 28.36
C GLU A 195 -12.78 9.63 27.43
N TRP A 196 -11.66 9.20 27.98
CA TRP A 196 -10.60 8.54 27.22
C TRP A 196 -11.03 7.22 26.57
N CYS A 197 -12.02 6.53 27.13
CA CYS A 197 -12.61 5.32 26.57
C CYS A 197 -13.18 5.55 25.16
N ALA A 198 -13.76 6.74 24.89
CA ALA A 198 -14.31 7.10 23.59
C ALA A 198 -13.26 7.72 22.66
N ALA A 199 -12.30 8.46 23.20
CA ALA A 199 -11.26 9.12 22.41
C ALA A 199 -10.20 8.15 21.85
N VAL A 200 -9.73 7.20 22.66
CA VAL A 200 -8.61 6.31 22.29
C VAL A 200 -8.90 5.42 21.06
N PRO A 201 -10.08 4.79 20.90
CA PRO A 201 -10.41 4.02 19.71
C PRO A 201 -10.28 4.84 18.41
N ILE A 202 -10.74 6.10 18.46
CA ILE A 202 -10.63 7.04 17.34
C ILE A 202 -9.16 7.33 17.04
N ILE A 203 -8.39 7.71 18.06
CA ILE A 203 -6.97 8.04 17.92
C ILE A 203 -6.18 6.84 17.37
N ALA A 204 -6.45 5.63 17.88
CA ALA A 204 -5.82 4.40 17.41
C ALA A 204 -6.07 4.15 15.92
N SER A 205 -7.29 4.41 15.45
CA SER A 205 -7.66 4.24 14.04
C SER A 205 -7.00 5.25 13.11
N LEU A 206 -6.93 6.52 13.54
CA LEU A 206 -6.20 7.57 12.83
C LEU A 206 -4.71 7.25 12.80
N LEU A 207 -4.15 6.79 13.91
CA LEU A 207 -2.75 6.39 14.03
C LEU A 207 -2.42 5.22 13.09
N ASN A 208 -3.29 4.20 13.00
CA ASN A 208 -3.13 3.12 12.02
C ASN A 208 -3.08 3.66 10.58
N PHE A 209 -4.02 4.56 10.24
CA PHE A 209 -4.01 5.22 8.94
C PHE A 209 -2.74 6.03 8.69
N PHE A 210 -2.31 6.88 9.63
CA PHE A 210 -1.13 7.73 9.49
C PHE A 210 0.15 6.91 9.37
N ILE A 211 0.34 5.90 10.20
CA ILE A 211 1.50 5.01 10.12
C ILE A 211 1.53 4.33 8.76
N PHE A 212 0.43 3.73 8.34
CA PHE A 212 0.39 3.04 7.05
C PHE A 212 0.58 3.99 5.87
N TRP A 213 -0.03 5.18 5.93
CA TRP A 213 0.18 6.22 4.94
C TRP A 213 1.65 6.63 4.86
N LEU A 214 2.33 6.85 5.99
CA LEU A 214 3.77 7.15 6.03
C LEU A 214 4.62 5.97 5.51
N MET A 215 4.24 4.73 5.82
CA MET A 215 4.93 3.53 5.35
C MET A 215 4.79 3.31 3.84
N THR A 216 3.65 3.71 3.26
CA THR A 216 3.29 3.41 1.87
C THR A 216 3.48 4.62 0.95
N ARG A 217 3.53 5.83 1.51
CA ARG A 217 3.89 7.05 0.80
C ARG A 217 5.27 6.83 0.22
N LYS A 218 5.31 6.67 -1.09
CA LYS A 218 6.55 6.50 -1.87
C LYS A 218 7.48 7.68 -1.54
N TYR A 219 8.43 7.46 -0.65
CA TYR A 219 9.70 8.19 -0.63
C TYR A 219 10.55 7.75 -1.83
N ASN A 220 9.93 7.53 -3.00
CA ASN A 220 10.55 6.89 -4.15
C ASN A 220 10.84 7.87 -5.28
N ARG A 221 11.05 9.15 -4.93
CA ARG A 221 11.62 10.08 -5.90
C ARG A 221 13.12 9.81 -6.12
N TYR A 222 13.78 9.10 -5.19
CA TYR A 222 15.20 8.79 -5.25
C TYR A 222 15.52 7.40 -4.70
N ASN A 223 15.28 6.34 -5.49
CA ASN A 223 15.94 5.05 -5.24
C ASN A 223 17.31 5.10 -5.92
N PRO A 224 18.43 5.25 -5.18
CA PRO A 224 19.75 5.40 -5.78
C PRO A 224 20.13 4.19 -6.64
N LYS A 225 19.58 2.99 -6.35
CA LYS A 225 19.81 1.80 -7.18
C LYS A 225 19.10 1.87 -8.53
N GLU A 226 17.89 2.40 -8.59
CA GLU A 226 17.19 2.58 -9.88
C GLU A 226 17.81 3.73 -10.70
N ILE A 227 18.25 4.81 -10.03
CA ILE A 227 19.00 5.88 -10.68
C ILE A 227 20.32 5.35 -11.23
N HIS A 228 21.04 4.54 -10.45
CA HIS A 228 22.30 3.92 -10.88
C HIS A 228 22.07 2.95 -12.05
N ARG A 229 21.09 2.05 -11.95
CA ARG A 229 20.73 1.12 -13.04
C ARG A 229 20.30 1.87 -14.30
N ARG A 230 19.53 2.95 -14.17
CA ARG A 230 19.10 3.77 -15.31
C ARG A 230 20.25 4.56 -15.91
N ALA A 231 21.19 5.05 -15.09
CA ALA A 231 22.41 5.71 -15.54
C ALA A 231 23.36 4.72 -16.25
N GLU A 232 23.48 3.50 -15.73
CA GLU A 232 24.31 2.43 -16.29
C GLU A 232 23.73 1.93 -17.61
N PHE A 233 22.41 1.70 -17.68
CA PHE A 233 21.71 1.40 -18.93
C PHE A 233 21.87 2.54 -19.94
N LYS A 234 21.72 3.79 -19.50
CA LYS A 234 21.93 4.96 -20.38
C LYS A 234 23.38 5.02 -20.88
N ARG A 235 24.38 4.65 -20.06
CA ARG A 235 25.80 4.54 -20.46
C ARG A 235 26.03 3.42 -21.47
N GLN A 236 25.35 2.28 -21.33
CA GLN A 236 25.46 1.14 -22.24
C GLN A 236 24.73 1.33 -23.57
N VAL A 237 23.64 2.12 -23.58
CA VAL A 237 22.80 2.39 -24.76
C VAL A 237 23.20 3.70 -25.47
N THR A 238 24.05 4.53 -24.85
CA THR A 238 24.65 5.66 -25.58
C THR A 238 25.65 5.09 -26.59
N PRO A 239 25.50 5.37 -27.90
CA PRO A 239 26.38 4.83 -28.92
C PRO A 239 27.85 5.22 -28.66
N PRO A 240 28.81 4.38 -29.10
CA PRO A 240 30.23 4.64 -28.90
C PRO A 240 30.59 6.02 -29.47
N ARG A 241 31.43 6.74 -28.73
CA ARG A 241 31.89 8.10 -29.02
C ARG A 241 32.24 8.24 -30.51
N THR A 242 31.68 9.23 -31.20
CA THR A 242 32.00 9.55 -32.60
C THR A 242 33.29 10.37 -32.76
N ALA A 243 33.92 10.76 -31.66
CA ALA A 243 35.16 11.52 -31.63
C ALA A 243 36.09 10.98 -30.52
N TYR A 244 37.40 11.00 -30.77
CA TYR A 244 38.41 10.80 -29.74
C TYR A 244 38.34 11.92 -28.70
N ARG A 245 38.97 11.69 -27.53
CA ARG A 245 39.00 12.67 -26.42
C ARG A 245 39.62 14.01 -26.81
N ASP A 246 40.40 14.02 -27.90
CA ASP A 246 41.09 15.17 -28.49
C ASP A 246 40.29 15.87 -29.61
N GLY A 247 39.00 15.51 -29.79
CA GLY A 247 38.12 16.14 -30.76
C GLY A 247 38.27 15.65 -32.21
N THR A 248 39.21 14.75 -32.50
CA THR A 248 39.36 14.18 -33.84
C THR A 248 38.23 13.16 -34.15
N PRO A 249 37.60 13.23 -35.34
CA PRO A 249 36.56 12.28 -35.73
C PRO A 249 37.13 10.86 -35.80
N ILE A 250 36.35 9.87 -35.33
CA ILE A 250 36.75 8.45 -35.43
C ILE A 250 36.38 7.94 -36.82
N ALA A 251 37.37 7.53 -37.61
CA ALA A 251 37.14 6.89 -38.90
C ALA A 251 36.41 5.55 -38.68
N LYS A 252 35.23 5.39 -39.27
CA LYS A 252 34.48 4.14 -39.29
C LYS A 252 35.07 3.15 -40.29
N HIS A 253 35.57 3.66 -41.42
CA HIS A 253 36.12 2.85 -42.52
C HIS A 253 37.63 3.02 -42.68
N LYS A 254 38.33 1.89 -42.88
CA LYS A 254 39.79 1.85 -43.06
C LYS A 254 40.20 0.70 -43.98
N CYS A 255 40.99 1.02 -45.02
CA CYS A 255 41.53 -0.02 -45.91
C CYS A 255 42.61 -0.86 -45.21
N ALA A 256 42.48 -2.19 -45.28
CA ALA A 256 43.42 -3.14 -44.69
C ALA A 256 44.81 -3.16 -45.37
N VAL A 257 44.92 -2.71 -46.62
CA VAL A 257 46.17 -2.73 -47.41
C VAL A 257 46.95 -1.43 -47.26
N CYS A 258 46.33 -0.28 -47.56
CA CYS A 258 47.01 1.02 -47.58
C CYS A 258 46.74 1.90 -46.35
N GLY A 259 45.83 1.50 -45.46
CA GLY A 259 45.52 2.23 -44.23
C GLY A 259 44.75 3.54 -44.42
N ARG A 260 44.40 3.95 -45.65
CA ARG A 260 43.54 5.11 -45.92
C ARG A 260 42.18 4.96 -45.25
N THR A 261 41.60 6.06 -44.79
CA THR A 261 40.33 6.11 -44.06
C THR A 261 39.35 7.06 -44.75
N GLU A 262 38.05 6.94 -44.43
CA GLU A 262 37.00 7.85 -44.93
C GLU A 262 37.26 9.34 -44.58
N ILE A 263 38.04 9.61 -43.53
CA ILE A 263 38.38 10.97 -43.09
C ILE A 263 39.54 11.53 -43.91
N THR A 264 40.56 10.71 -44.19
CA THR A 264 41.74 11.16 -44.96
C THR A 264 41.44 11.26 -46.45
N ASN A 265 40.51 10.47 -46.97
CA ASN A 265 40.16 10.40 -48.39
C ASN A 265 38.65 10.19 -48.57
N PRO A 266 37.83 11.25 -48.50
CA PRO A 266 36.37 11.16 -48.55
C PRO A 266 35.80 10.66 -49.88
N GLU A 267 36.58 10.76 -50.96
CA GLU A 267 36.17 10.35 -52.31
C GLU A 267 36.28 8.84 -52.56
N LEU A 268 36.94 8.10 -51.67
CA LEU A 268 37.13 6.66 -51.84
C LEU A 268 35.97 5.88 -51.22
N GLU A 269 35.45 4.91 -51.99
CA GLU A 269 34.51 3.93 -51.46
C GLU A 269 35.25 2.77 -50.78
N PHE A 270 34.77 2.38 -49.59
CA PHE A 270 35.27 1.23 -48.85
C PHE A 270 34.25 0.09 -48.95
N ARG A 271 34.71 -1.09 -49.36
CA ARG A 271 33.87 -2.28 -49.51
C ARG A 271 34.53 -3.51 -48.89
N PHE A 272 33.71 -4.44 -48.42
CA PHE A 272 34.18 -5.74 -47.92
C PHE A 272 34.42 -6.71 -49.07
N CYS A 273 35.47 -7.52 -48.95
CA CYS A 273 35.66 -8.65 -49.85
C CYS A 273 34.88 -9.86 -49.34
N SER A 274 33.97 -10.40 -50.15
CA SER A 274 33.17 -11.58 -49.80
C SER A 274 33.97 -12.88 -49.66
N LYS A 275 35.22 -12.91 -50.15
CA LYS A 275 36.10 -14.10 -50.11
C LYS A 275 37.12 -14.08 -48.97
N CYS A 276 37.30 -12.94 -48.30
CA CYS A 276 38.22 -12.83 -47.17
C CYS A 276 37.54 -13.28 -45.88
N ASN A 277 38.30 -13.94 -45.00
CA ASN A 277 37.82 -14.34 -43.69
C ASN A 277 38.01 -13.21 -42.67
N GLY A 278 36.90 -12.62 -42.20
CA GLY A 278 36.89 -11.50 -41.26
C GLY A 278 36.42 -10.17 -41.86
N ASN A 279 36.30 -9.14 -41.01
CA ASN A 279 35.77 -7.83 -41.38
C ASN A 279 36.87 -6.91 -41.92
N TYR A 280 37.49 -7.29 -43.03
CA TYR A 280 38.49 -6.46 -43.72
C TYR A 280 37.82 -5.62 -44.82
N GLU A 281 37.95 -4.30 -44.71
CA GLU A 281 37.52 -3.35 -45.72
C GLU A 281 38.68 -2.99 -46.66
N TYR A 282 38.35 -2.77 -47.93
CA TYR A 282 39.29 -2.37 -48.96
C TYR A 282 38.76 -1.13 -49.69
N CYS A 283 39.64 -0.18 -50.02
CA CYS A 283 39.28 0.92 -50.91
C CYS A 283 39.11 0.40 -52.35
N SER A 284 38.42 1.15 -53.22
CA SER A 284 38.19 0.79 -54.62
C SER A 284 39.44 0.28 -55.36
N ASP A 285 40.60 0.89 -55.10
CA ASP A 285 41.89 0.53 -55.72
C ASP A 285 42.42 -0.85 -55.27
N HIS A 286 42.13 -1.27 -54.04
CA HIS A 286 42.65 -2.51 -53.44
C HIS A 286 41.62 -3.64 -53.37
N LEU A 287 40.35 -3.36 -53.67
CA LEU A 287 39.29 -4.37 -53.60
C LEU A 287 39.52 -5.56 -54.54
N PHE A 288 40.16 -5.34 -55.69
CA PHE A 288 40.41 -6.39 -56.69
C PHE A 288 41.87 -6.83 -56.78
N THR A 289 42.78 -6.16 -56.08
CA THR A 289 44.23 -6.40 -56.15
C THR A 289 44.83 -6.95 -54.84
N HIS A 290 44.03 -7.06 -53.77
CA HIS A 290 44.49 -7.62 -52.51
C HIS A 290 44.62 -9.15 -52.56
N THR A 291 45.56 -9.68 -51.77
CA THR A 291 45.66 -11.11 -51.49
C THR A 291 44.60 -11.50 -50.45
N HIS A 292 43.75 -12.47 -50.78
CA HIS A 292 42.71 -12.92 -49.86
C HIS A 292 43.30 -13.49 -48.57
N VAL A 293 42.87 -12.93 -47.44
CA VAL A 293 43.16 -13.45 -46.11
C VAL A 293 42.22 -14.63 -45.87
N LYS A 294 42.78 -15.83 -45.69
CA LYS A 294 42.04 -17.07 -45.40
C LYS A 294 41.77 -17.23 -43.91
#